data_AF-A0A0H5QCS1-F1
#
_entry.id   AF-A0A0H5QCS1-F1
#
_cell.length_a   1.000
_cell.length_b   1.000
_cell.length_c   1.000
_cell.angle_alpha   90.00
_cell.angle_beta   90.00
_cell.angle_gamma   90.00
#
_symmetry.space_group_name_H-M   'P 1'
#
loop_
_entity.id
_entity.type
_entity.pdbx_description
1 polymer ?
#
loop_
_entity_poly.entity_id
_entity_poly.type
_entity_poly.pdbx_seq_one_letter_code
_entity_poly.pdbx_strand_id
1 'polypeptide(L)'
;MEHHPLKTLLQINNGEYAPMRHLSDLEQPRQQLPQAFRPNGAIYINDTASLIANNCFFIAPTKLYIMSHQDSIDIDTELDLQQAENILNHKES
;
A
#
# COMPACT_ATOMS: atom_id res chain seq x y z
N MET A 1 6.26 -1.12 12.73
CA MET A 1 6.50 -2.32 11.89
C MET A 1 5.22 -2.60 11.14
N GLU A 2 5.21 -2.34 9.84
CA GLU A 2 4.03 -2.63 9.00
C GLU A 2 3.72 -4.13 9.04
N HIS A 3 2.45 -4.49 9.18
CA HIS A 3 2.02 -5.88 9.15
C HIS A 3 1.97 -6.34 7.69
N HIS A 4 2.58 -7.49 7.39
CA HIS A 4 2.56 -8.04 6.04
C HIS A 4 1.10 -8.37 5.65
N PRO A 5 0.58 -7.92 4.49
CA PRO A 5 -0.85 -8.02 4.17
C PRO A 5 -1.38 -9.45 4.09
N LEU A 6 -0.52 -10.41 3.72
CA LEU A 6 -0.89 -11.84 3.72
C LEU A 6 -1.01 -12.45 5.13
N LYS A 7 -0.60 -11.72 6.18
CA LYS A 7 -0.79 -12.09 7.59
C LYS A 7 -1.99 -11.38 8.23
N THR A 8 -3.01 -11.11 7.43
CA THR A 8 -4.24 -10.46 7.86
C THR A 8 -5.41 -11.46 7.79
N LEU A 9 -6.29 -11.38 8.78
CA LEU A 9 -7.57 -12.08 8.80
C LEU A 9 -8.67 -11.10 8.37
N LEU A 10 -9.50 -11.52 7.42
CA LEU A 10 -10.70 -10.82 7.00
C LEU A 10 -11.90 -11.40 7.76
N GLN A 11 -12.74 -10.53 8.30
CA GLN A 11 -14.04 -10.95 8.82
C GLN A 11 -14.99 -11.15 7.65
N ILE A 12 -15.49 -12.36 7.46
CA ILE A 12 -16.40 -12.70 6.36
C ILE A 12 -17.87 -12.68 6.79
N ASN A 13 -18.15 -13.02 8.06
CA ASN A 13 -19.47 -12.97 8.69
C ASN A 13 -19.31 -12.62 10.18
N ASN A 14 -20.43 -12.50 10.90
CA ASN A 14 -20.41 -12.28 12.35
C ASN A 14 -19.70 -13.43 13.08
N GLY A 15 -18.47 -13.18 13.54
CA GLY A 15 -17.65 -14.15 14.27
C GLY A 15 -16.83 -15.12 13.41
N GLU A 16 -16.92 -15.04 12.08
CA GLU A 16 -16.15 -15.90 11.16
C GLU A 16 -15.04 -15.10 10.48
N TYR A 17 -13.82 -15.67 10.50
CA TYR A 17 -12.62 -15.05 9.96
C TYR A 17 -11.92 -15.98 8.98
N ALA A 18 -11.40 -15.42 7.90
CA ALA A 18 -10.63 -16.13 6.89
C ALA A 18 -9.30 -15.42 6.60
N PRO A 19 -8.23 -16.15 6.23
CA PRO A 19 -6.98 -15.51 5.80
C PRO A 19 -7.20 -14.69 4.53
N MET A 20 -6.42 -13.61 4.37
CA MET A 20 -6.41 -12.77 3.17
C MET A 20 -6.18 -13.58 1.87
N ARG A 21 -5.39 -14.66 1.95
CA ARG A 21 -5.09 -15.52 0.80
C ARG A 21 -5.07 -17.00 1.15
N HIS A 22 -4.10 -17.47 1.92
CA HIS A 22 -3.99 -18.86 2.36
C HIS A 22 -3.74 -18.95 3.86
N LEU A 23 -4.23 -20.01 4.50
CA LEU A 23 -4.04 -20.21 5.95
C LEU A 23 -2.55 -20.38 6.29
N SER A 24 -1.79 -21.06 5.42
CA SER A 24 -0.34 -21.25 5.56
C SER A 24 0.44 -19.94 5.59
N ASP A 25 -0.03 -18.87 4.92
CA ASP A 25 0.64 -17.56 4.92
C ASP A 25 0.73 -16.97 6.36
N LEU A 26 -0.22 -17.31 7.24
CA LEU A 26 -0.24 -16.86 8.63
C LEU A 26 0.93 -17.45 9.44
N GLU A 27 1.37 -18.65 9.11
CA GLU A 27 2.42 -19.39 9.80
C GLU A 27 3.81 -19.14 9.19
N GLN A 28 3.90 -18.77 7.91
CA GLN A 28 5.18 -18.56 7.24
C GLN A 28 5.96 -17.35 7.79
N PRO A 29 7.30 -17.41 7.90
CA PRO A 29 8.12 -16.23 8.15
C PRO A 29 7.87 -15.13 7.10
N ARG A 30 7.76 -13.87 7.52
CA ARG A 30 7.43 -12.74 6.61
C ARG A 30 8.40 -12.61 5.43
N GLN A 31 9.67 -12.97 5.63
CA GLN A 31 10.72 -12.90 4.61
C GLN A 31 10.57 -13.96 3.50
N GLN A 32 9.80 -15.02 3.75
CA GLN A 32 9.50 -16.07 2.79
C GLN A 32 8.21 -15.79 1.99
N LEU A 33 7.40 -14.84 2.45
CA LEU A 33 6.20 -14.42 1.75
C LEU A 33 6.58 -13.57 0.51
N PRO A 34 5.75 -13.59 -0.55
CA PRO A 34 5.95 -12.70 -1.69
C PRO A 34 6.00 -11.24 -1.26
N GLN A 35 6.88 -10.47 -1.88
CA GLN A 35 6.94 -9.03 -1.64
C GLN A 35 5.59 -8.39 -1.98
N ALA A 36 5.08 -7.62 -1.02
CA ALA A 36 3.84 -6.89 -1.17
C ALA A 36 4.11 -5.39 -1.22
N PHE A 37 3.34 -4.69 -2.06
CA PHE A 37 3.39 -3.24 -2.19
C PHE A 37 1.98 -2.70 -2.02
N ARG A 38 1.88 -1.50 -1.44
CA ARG A 38 0.62 -0.77 -1.29
C ARG A 38 0.68 0.50 -2.14
N PRO A 39 -0.36 0.82 -2.93
CA PRO A 39 -0.46 2.14 -3.55
C PRO A 39 -0.57 3.22 -2.47
N ASN A 40 0.26 4.25 -2.56
CA ASN A 40 0.30 5.38 -1.62
C ASN A 40 -0.54 6.57 -2.08
N GLY A 41 -1.37 6.43 -3.11
CA GLY A 41 -2.20 7.54 -3.61
C GLY A 41 -1.47 8.64 -4.40
N ALA A 42 -0.14 8.67 -4.41
CA ALA A 42 0.61 9.81 -4.96
C ALA A 42 0.55 9.91 -6.49
N ILE A 43 0.76 8.80 -7.21
CA ILE A 43 0.90 8.81 -8.67
C ILE A 43 0.17 7.61 -9.30
N TYR A 44 -0.72 7.90 -10.26
CA TYR A 44 -1.33 6.91 -11.15
C TYR A 44 -1.13 7.34 -12.61
N ILE A 45 -0.52 6.50 -13.43
CA ILE A 45 -0.20 6.81 -14.84
C ILE A 45 -0.93 5.83 -15.74
N ASN A 46 -1.86 6.34 -16.55
CA ASN A 46 -2.59 5.59 -17.58
C ASN A 46 -2.69 6.44 -18.85
N ASP A 47 -2.79 5.80 -20.02
CA ASP A 47 -3.23 6.52 -21.21
C ASP A 47 -4.72 6.88 -21.08
N THR A 48 -5.10 8.02 -21.65
CA THR A 48 -6.44 8.58 -21.48
C THR A 48 -7.53 7.68 -22.09
N ALA A 49 -7.22 7.00 -23.19
CA ALA A 49 -8.19 6.14 -23.86
C ALA A 49 -8.54 4.93 -22.99
N SER A 50 -7.54 4.26 -22.43
CA SER A 50 -7.72 3.13 -21.51
C SER A 50 -8.44 3.56 -20.23
N LEU A 51 -8.11 4.72 -19.67
CA LEU A 51 -8.77 5.23 -18.46
C LEU A 51 -10.27 5.46 -18.70
N ILE A 52 -10.63 6.12 -19.80
CA ILE A 52 -12.03 6.38 -20.16
C ILE A 52 -12.78 5.07 -20.47
N ALA A 53 -12.13 4.13 -21.18
CA ALA A 53 -12.77 2.87 -21.56
C ALA A 53 -13.03 1.94 -20.37
N ASN A 54 -12.11 1.87 -19.41
CA ASN A 54 -12.21 0.95 -18.26
C ASN A 54 -12.86 1.59 -17.03
N ASN A 55 -12.90 2.93 -16.96
CA ASN A 55 -13.41 3.69 -15.82
C ASN A 55 -12.77 3.27 -14.48
N CYS A 56 -11.48 2.93 -14.50
CA CYS A 56 -10.71 2.57 -13.31
C CYS A 56 -9.22 2.92 -13.50
N PHE A 57 -8.50 3.12 -12.39
CA PHE A 57 -7.07 3.46 -12.42
C PHE A 57 -6.14 2.23 -12.48
N PHE A 58 -6.62 1.07 -12.04
CA PHE A 58 -5.83 -0.17 -12.02
C PHE A 58 -6.12 -1.01 -13.27
N ILE A 59 -5.42 -0.69 -14.36
CA ILE A 59 -5.55 -1.38 -15.64
C ILE A 59 -4.36 -2.34 -15.80
N ALA A 60 -4.66 -3.61 -16.14
CA ALA A 60 -3.63 -4.63 -16.33
C ALA A 60 -3.08 -4.61 -17.77
N PRO A 61 -1.77 -4.90 -17.97
CA PRO A 61 -0.76 -5.19 -16.95
C PRO A 61 -0.25 -3.92 -16.26
N THR A 62 -0.08 -3.98 -14.94
CA THR A 62 0.37 -2.86 -14.12
C THR A 62 1.88 -2.91 -13.89
N LYS A 63 2.52 -1.75 -13.84
CA LYS A 63 3.92 -1.57 -13.41
C LYS A 63 3.97 -0.71 -12.16
N LEU A 64 4.98 -0.93 -11.31
CA LEU A 64 5.15 -0.22 -10.05
C LEU A 64 6.31 0.77 -10.15
N TYR A 65 6.10 1.97 -9.62
CA TYR A 65 7.16 2.90 -9.26
C TYR A 65 7.29 2.89 -7.74
N ILE A 66 8.43 2.43 -7.23
CA ILE A 66 8.65 2.26 -5.78
C ILE A 66 9.09 3.61 -5.20
N MET A 67 8.30 4.15 -4.28
CA MET A 67 8.63 5.34 -3.50
C MET A 67 9.16 4.95 -2.13
N SER A 68 10.04 5.78 -1.56
CA SER A 68 10.48 5.59 -0.18
C SER A 68 9.32 5.86 0.79
N HIS A 69 9.38 5.28 1.99
CA HIS A 69 8.38 5.55 3.03
C HIS A 69 8.32 7.05 3.39
N GLN A 70 9.46 7.75 3.38
CA GLN A 70 9.53 9.17 3.67
C GLN A 70 8.83 10.03 2.60
N ASP A 71 8.85 9.58 1.34
CA ASP A 71 8.19 10.28 0.23
C ASP A 71 6.72 9.86 0.07
N SER A 72 6.23 8.93 0.90
CA SER A 72 4.89 8.34 0.82
C SER A 72 3.99 8.75 1.99
N ILE A 73 4.23 9.92 2.57
CA ILE A 73 3.43 10.46 3.67
C ILE A 73 2.19 11.14 3.09
N ASP A 74 1.02 10.59 3.40
CA ASP A 74 -0.26 11.22 3.16
C ASP A 74 -0.57 12.18 4.32
N ILE A 75 -0.92 13.44 4.00
CA ILE A 75 -1.22 14.48 4.99
C ILE A 75 -2.74 14.55 5.18
N ASP A 76 -3.25 13.77 6.14
CA ASP A 76 -4.67 13.78 6.51
C ASP A 76 -4.92 14.54 7.83
N THR A 77 -3.88 14.64 8.67
CA THR A 77 -3.95 15.25 10.01
C THR A 77 -2.83 16.26 10.24
N GLU A 78 -2.99 17.08 11.28
CA GLU A 78 -1.94 18.03 11.72
C GLU A 78 -0.64 17.31 12.13
N LEU A 79 -0.75 16.11 12.70
CA LEU A 79 0.42 15.30 13.06
C LEU A 79 1.19 14.85 11.83
N ASP A 80 0.49 14.48 10.75
CA ASP A 80 1.12 14.07 9.48
C ASP A 80 1.91 15.23 8.86
N LEU A 81 1.35 16.45 8.93
CA LEU A 81 2.03 17.67 8.48
C LEU A 81 3.31 17.94 9.27
N GLN A 82 3.26 17.89 10.60
CA GLN A 82 4.44 18.07 11.46
C GLN A 82 5.53 17.03 11.16
N GLN A 83 5.14 15.78 10.88
CA GLN A 83 6.08 14.73 10.49
C GLN A 83 6.72 15.02 9.13
N ALA A 84 5.94 15.45 8.14
CA ALA A 84 6.44 15.84 6.83
C ALA A 84 7.46 16.99 6.91
N GLU A 85 7.16 18.04 7.68
CA GLU A 85 8.07 19.16 7.92
C GLU A 85 9.41 18.72 8.52
N ASN A 86 9.38 17.85 9.54
CA ASN A 86 10.59 17.32 10.16
C ASN A 86 11.46 16.55 9.16
N ILE A 87 10.85 15.72 8.30
CA ILE A 87 11.57 14.95 7.29
C ILE A 87 12.23 15.87 6.25
N LEU A 88 11.54 16.92 5.82
CA LEU A 88 12.10 17.90 4.88
C LEU A 88 13.31 18.63 5.49
N ASN A 89 13.19 19.11 6.73
CA ASN A 89 14.29 19.81 7.42
C ASN A 89 15.53 18.93 7.61
N HIS A 90 15.36 17.62 7.80
CA HIS A 90 16.47 16.67 7.91
C HIS A 90 17.10 16.27 6.58
N LYS A 91 16.40 16.42 5.45
CA LYS A 91 16.96 16.17 4.10
C LYS A 91 17.83 17.33 3.58
N GLU A 92 17.61 18.54 4.08
CA GLU A 92 18.37 19.74 3.69
C GLU A 92 19.63 19.98 4.51
N SER A 93 19.89 19.18 5.55
CA SER A 93 21.06 19.25 6.43
C SER A 93 22.18 18.29 6.01
#